data_AF-A0A495KCJ9-F1
#
_entry.id   AF-A0A495KCJ9-F1
#
_cell.length_a   1.000
_cell.length_b   1.000
_cell.length_c   1.000
_cell.angle_alpha   90.00
_cell.angle_beta   90.00
_cell.angle_gamma   90.00
#
_symmetry.space_group_name_H-M   'P 1'
#
loop_
_entity.id
_entity.type
_entity.pdbx_description
1 polymer ?
#
loop_
_entity_poly.entity_id
_entity_poly.type
_entity_poly.pdbx_seq_one_letter_code
_entity_poly.pdbx_strand_id
1 'polypeptide(L)'
;MLLRPSRLSTWPPLAWAATLTIAMGAVYLLAVRSQWGQYLDQRAYLTLRGTGASADLPHMVGLGSITDYRLWTVAAALIIGLGIVAGRRGSVLPLLLLPIAGILLAQFLRDEVLLRPDFVGLGWLSNTFPSGHAAAAAGCVAGIVRAAPRRVAPVLAILGVGWLTLVGQDLMVWGWHRPSDLIGSILLATALMHLVPPTRRHTYDLGFRTMSGVRAGVWTAAAAATGPVVWSVGTGHLAVLPVGLIAAVAVASLVADGGATERRRVGRVAVGPDHQRIEPSRHTRAEQYHHRRAATGLN
;
A
#
# COMPACT_ATOMS: atom_id res chain seq x y z
N MET A 1 7.55 3.73 39.23
CA MET A 1 7.26 2.52 38.44
C MET A 1 7.56 2.84 36.98
N LEU A 2 8.77 2.52 36.51
CA LEU A 2 9.22 2.78 35.14
C LEU A 2 8.52 1.80 34.20
N LEU A 3 7.54 2.29 33.43
CA LEU A 3 6.89 1.50 32.39
C LEU A 3 7.90 1.21 31.27
N ARG A 4 8.42 -0.02 31.30
CA ARG A 4 9.20 -0.65 30.23
C ARG A 4 8.43 -0.45 28.92
N PRO A 5 9.01 0.16 27.86
CA PRO A 5 8.35 0.17 26.57
C PRO A 5 8.22 -1.29 26.14
N SER A 6 6.98 -1.80 26.18
CA SER A 6 6.68 -3.10 25.62
C SER A 6 7.15 -3.06 24.18
N ARG A 7 8.03 -4.01 23.82
CA ARG A 7 8.46 -4.28 22.45
C ARG A 7 7.24 -4.79 21.68
N LEU A 8 6.25 -3.93 21.48
CA LEU A 8 5.03 -4.23 20.73
C LEU A 8 5.41 -4.19 19.26
N SER A 9 5.85 -5.37 18.82
CA SER A 9 5.82 -5.90 17.48
C SER A 9 5.56 -4.85 16.36
N THR A 10 6.63 -4.27 15.83
CA THR A 10 6.63 -3.47 14.59
C THR A 10 6.58 -4.34 13.32
N TRP A 11 6.08 -5.57 13.43
CA TRP A 11 6.18 -6.58 12.39
C TRP A 11 5.24 -6.40 11.19
N PRO A 12 4.06 -5.74 11.25
CA PRO A 12 3.15 -5.75 10.09
C PRO A 12 3.76 -5.11 8.82
N PRO A 13 4.37 -3.89 8.87
CA PRO A 13 4.91 -3.28 7.66
C PRO A 13 6.15 -4.02 7.13
N LEU A 14 7.03 -4.46 8.02
CA LEU A 14 8.25 -5.20 7.63
C LEU A 14 7.92 -6.60 7.09
N ALA A 15 6.89 -7.27 7.64
CA ALA A 15 6.43 -8.54 7.14
C ALA A 15 5.82 -8.40 5.73
N TRP A 16 5.03 -7.35 5.49
CA TRP A 16 4.54 -7.04 4.14
C TRP A 16 5.67 -6.75 3.16
N ALA A 17 6.62 -5.89 3.54
CA ALA A 17 7.79 -5.58 2.71
C ALA A 17 8.57 -6.88 2.37
N ALA A 18 8.89 -7.70 3.39
CA ALA A 18 9.57 -8.96 3.20
C ALA A 18 8.77 -9.94 2.31
N THR A 19 7.46 -10.05 2.52
CA THR A 19 6.60 -10.94 1.73
C THR A 19 6.60 -10.53 0.25
N LEU A 20 6.47 -9.23 -0.03
CA LEU A 20 6.46 -8.70 -1.40
C LEU A 20 7.84 -8.83 -2.06
N THR A 21 8.94 -8.63 -1.31
CA THR A 21 10.29 -8.87 -1.81
C THR A 21 10.54 -10.35 -2.10
N ILE A 22 10.09 -11.26 -1.24
CA ILE A 22 10.16 -12.71 -1.48
C ILE A 22 9.34 -13.09 -2.71
N ALA A 23 8.13 -12.53 -2.87
CA ALA A 23 7.31 -12.75 -4.05
C ALA A 23 7.99 -12.25 -5.33
N MET A 24 8.67 -11.09 -5.29
CA MET A 24 9.47 -10.59 -6.41
C MET A 24 10.62 -11.55 -6.76
N GLY A 25 11.32 -12.07 -5.74
CA GLY A 25 12.35 -13.09 -5.91
C GLY A 25 11.80 -14.38 -6.53
N ALA A 26 10.62 -14.82 -6.10
CA ALA A 26 9.95 -15.97 -6.69
C ALA A 26 9.57 -15.73 -8.16
N VAL A 27 9.08 -14.54 -8.52
CA VAL A 27 8.81 -14.18 -9.92
C VAL A 27 10.09 -14.21 -10.74
N TYR A 28 11.19 -13.67 -10.22
CA TYR A 28 12.49 -13.74 -10.90
C TYR A 28 12.93 -15.19 -11.12
N LEU A 29 12.88 -16.03 -10.08
CA LEU A 29 13.31 -17.43 -10.20
C LEU A 29 12.43 -18.23 -11.18
N LEU A 30 11.11 -18.05 -11.10
CA LEU A 30 10.16 -18.83 -11.89
C LEU A 30 10.04 -18.31 -13.32
N ALA A 31 9.88 -17.00 -13.54
CA ALA A 31 9.63 -16.44 -14.86
C ALA A 31 10.91 -16.08 -15.63
N VAL A 32 12.00 -15.72 -14.93
CA VAL A 32 13.25 -15.25 -15.56
C VAL A 32 14.35 -16.30 -15.51
N ARG A 33 14.45 -17.11 -14.45
CA ARG A 33 15.53 -18.10 -14.30
C ARG A 33 15.13 -19.53 -14.66
N SER A 34 13.95 -19.73 -15.25
CA SER A 34 13.53 -21.03 -15.79
C SER A 34 13.18 -20.94 -17.29
N GLN A 35 13.48 -22.00 -18.04
CA GLN A 35 13.16 -22.08 -19.47
C GLN A 35 11.64 -22.02 -19.72
N TRP A 36 10.86 -22.75 -18.93
CA TRP A 36 9.39 -22.75 -19.02
C TRP A 36 8.79 -21.37 -18.72
N GLY A 37 9.29 -20.70 -17.67
CA GLY A 37 8.86 -19.36 -17.32
C GLY A 37 9.15 -18.35 -18.42
N GLN A 38 10.37 -18.37 -18.98
CA GLN A 38 10.72 -17.47 -20.08
C GLN A 38 9.86 -17.70 -21.31
N TYR A 39 9.56 -18.96 -21.64
CA TYR A 39 8.69 -19.29 -22.76
C TYR A 39 7.25 -18.77 -22.58
N LEU A 40 6.66 -18.97 -21.40
CA LEU A 40 5.31 -18.46 -21.09
C LEU A 40 5.27 -16.92 -21.08
N ASP A 41 6.24 -16.29 -20.44
CA ASP A 41 6.37 -14.84 -20.34
C ASP A 41 6.56 -14.21 -21.73
N GLN A 42 7.37 -14.84 -22.59
CA GLN A 42 7.59 -14.41 -23.96
C GLN A 42 6.34 -14.61 -24.84
N ARG A 43 5.60 -15.72 -24.68
CA ARG A 43 4.34 -15.93 -25.41
C ARG A 43 3.29 -14.91 -25.02
N ALA A 44 3.12 -14.65 -23.73
CA ALA A 44 2.20 -13.64 -23.25
C ALA A 44 2.55 -12.26 -23.83
N TYR A 45 3.82 -11.88 -23.81
CA TYR A 45 4.30 -10.65 -24.47
C TYR A 45 3.94 -10.59 -25.96
N LEU A 46 4.17 -11.68 -26.72
CA LEU A 46 3.91 -11.72 -28.17
C LEU A 46 2.42 -11.64 -28.53
N THR A 47 1.50 -11.99 -27.63
CA THR A 47 0.06 -11.80 -27.86
C THR A 47 -0.38 -10.34 -27.90
N LEU A 48 0.41 -9.42 -27.34
CA LEU A 48 0.10 -7.99 -27.29
C LEU A 48 1.00 -7.13 -28.17
N ARG A 49 2.26 -7.56 -28.37
CA ARG A 49 3.23 -6.77 -29.12
C ARG A 49 2.74 -6.47 -30.54
N GLY A 50 2.65 -5.18 -30.87
CA GLY A 50 2.33 -4.74 -32.23
C GLY A 50 0.89 -5.00 -32.68
N THR A 51 -0.01 -5.41 -31.78
CA THR A 51 -1.43 -5.63 -32.11
C THR A 51 -2.22 -4.34 -32.30
N GLY A 52 -1.63 -3.18 -31.97
CA GLY A 52 -2.35 -1.90 -31.98
C GLY A 52 -3.35 -1.75 -30.82
N ALA A 53 -3.34 -2.66 -29.83
CA ALA A 53 -4.21 -2.62 -28.65
C ALA A 53 -4.04 -1.36 -27.76
N SER A 54 -3.11 -0.46 -28.09
CA SER A 54 -3.10 0.90 -27.56
C SER A 54 -4.31 1.73 -28.03
N ALA A 55 -4.98 1.34 -29.13
CA ALA A 55 -6.24 1.95 -29.58
C ALA A 55 -7.39 1.68 -28.61
N ASP A 56 -7.34 0.57 -27.87
CA ASP A 56 -8.34 0.26 -26.83
C ASP A 56 -8.12 1.13 -25.57
N LEU A 57 -6.90 1.67 -25.39
CA LEU A 57 -6.56 2.44 -24.20
C LEU A 57 -7.15 3.85 -24.27
N PRO A 58 -7.64 4.40 -23.14
CA PRO A 58 -7.93 5.82 -23.05
C PRO A 58 -6.68 6.64 -23.39
N HIS A 59 -6.83 7.72 -24.16
CA HIS A 59 -5.71 8.57 -24.63
C HIS A 59 -4.78 9.06 -23.49
N MET A 60 -5.28 9.12 -22.25
CA MET A 60 -4.53 9.53 -21.07
C MET A 60 -3.58 8.45 -20.50
N VAL A 61 -3.60 7.23 -21.04
CA VAL A 61 -2.87 6.06 -20.51
C VAL A 61 -1.77 5.55 -21.46
N GLY A 62 -1.59 6.18 -22.62
CA GLY A 62 -0.51 5.81 -23.55
C GLY A 62 0.88 6.06 -22.97
N LEU A 63 1.90 5.44 -23.57
CA LEU A 63 3.30 5.37 -23.13
C LEU A 63 3.90 6.75 -22.80
N GLY A 64 3.47 7.77 -23.54
CA GLY A 64 3.84 9.16 -23.30
C GLY A 64 3.48 9.62 -21.89
N SER A 65 2.37 9.15 -21.32
CA SER A 65 1.90 9.50 -19.97
C SER A 65 2.88 9.07 -18.87
N ILE A 66 3.60 7.96 -19.03
CA ILE A 66 4.52 7.44 -17.99
C ILE A 66 5.85 8.20 -17.96
N THR A 67 6.27 8.69 -19.12
CA THR A 67 7.51 9.47 -19.28
C THR A 67 7.28 10.98 -19.18
N ASP A 68 6.03 11.43 -19.21
CA ASP A 68 5.64 12.83 -19.05
C ASP A 68 5.78 13.31 -17.59
N TYR A 69 6.38 14.48 -17.41
CA TYR A 69 6.50 15.16 -16.11
C TYR A 69 5.12 15.44 -15.48
N ARG A 70 4.05 15.50 -16.28
CA ARG A 70 2.68 15.67 -15.79
C ARG A 70 2.24 14.56 -14.83
N LEU A 71 2.62 13.31 -15.08
CA LEU A 71 2.31 12.20 -14.16
C LEU A 71 2.95 12.45 -12.80
N TRP A 72 4.22 12.85 -12.78
CA TRP A 72 4.98 13.12 -11.57
C TRP A 72 4.43 14.31 -10.79
N THR A 73 4.06 15.38 -11.48
CA THR A 73 3.48 16.57 -10.83
C THR A 73 2.11 16.27 -10.22
N VAL A 74 1.24 15.54 -10.91
CA VAL A 74 -0.06 15.11 -10.38
C VAL A 74 0.12 14.16 -9.19
N ALA A 75 0.99 13.17 -9.30
CA ALA A 75 1.27 12.24 -8.21
C ALA A 75 1.82 12.96 -6.97
N ALA A 76 2.78 13.88 -7.16
CA ALA A 76 3.33 14.69 -6.07
C ALA A 76 2.25 15.56 -5.41
N ALA A 77 1.42 16.24 -6.20
CA ALA A 77 0.32 17.06 -5.69
C ALA A 77 -0.68 16.22 -4.87
N LEU A 78 -1.05 15.03 -5.36
CA LEU A 78 -1.93 14.10 -4.64
C LEU A 78 -1.29 13.60 -3.35
N ILE A 79 -0.01 13.18 -3.37
CA ILE A 79 0.71 12.72 -2.17
C ILE A 79 0.78 13.82 -1.11
N ILE A 80 1.11 15.05 -1.51
CA ILE A 80 1.18 16.22 -0.62
C ILE A 80 -0.21 16.53 -0.06
N GLY A 81 -1.21 16.68 -0.93
CA GLY A 81 -2.58 17.04 -0.54
C GLY A 81 -3.21 16.00 0.39
N LEU A 82 -3.17 14.73 -0.01
CA LEU A 82 -3.66 13.61 0.80
C LEU A 82 -2.88 13.47 2.11
N GLY A 83 -1.56 13.63 2.05
CA GLY A 83 -0.69 13.60 3.23
C GLY A 83 -1.04 14.73 4.22
N ILE A 84 -1.35 15.93 3.75
CA ILE A 84 -1.79 17.05 4.59
C ILE A 84 -3.16 16.74 5.20
N VAL A 85 -4.14 16.33 4.40
CA VAL A 85 -5.50 15.99 4.85
C VAL A 85 -5.47 14.85 5.88
N ALA A 86 -4.64 13.83 5.65
CA ALA A 86 -4.47 12.71 6.57
C ALA A 86 -3.59 13.04 7.79
N GLY A 87 -3.04 14.26 7.90
CA GLY A 87 -2.20 14.67 9.03
C GLY A 87 -0.81 14.02 9.06
N ARG A 88 -0.29 13.60 7.90
CA ARG A 88 0.94 12.82 7.70
C ARG A 88 2.14 13.63 7.23
N ARG A 89 2.25 14.90 7.62
CA ARG A 89 3.29 15.84 7.14
C ARG A 89 4.71 15.27 7.22
N GLY A 90 5.05 14.54 8.29
CA GLY A 90 6.37 13.93 8.46
C GLY A 90 6.68 12.74 7.53
N SER A 91 5.66 12.14 6.89
CA SER A 91 5.85 11.06 5.91
C SER A 91 5.76 11.54 4.46
N VAL A 92 5.41 12.81 4.20
CA VAL A 92 5.27 13.31 2.82
C VAL A 92 6.59 13.19 2.06
N LEU A 93 7.71 13.57 2.69
CA LEU A 93 9.02 13.49 2.05
C LEU A 93 9.39 12.06 1.63
N PRO A 94 9.37 11.03 2.49
CA PRO A 94 9.67 9.67 2.06
C PRO A 94 8.66 9.15 1.01
N LEU A 95 7.38 9.55 1.07
CA LEU A 95 6.39 9.17 0.06
C LEU A 95 6.70 9.73 -1.34
N LEU A 96 7.35 10.90 -1.42
CA LEU A 96 7.80 11.50 -2.68
C LEU A 96 9.12 10.91 -3.18
N LEU A 97 10.02 10.52 -2.27
CA LEU A 97 11.35 10.02 -2.63
C LEU A 97 11.35 8.53 -3.00
N LEU A 98 10.51 7.70 -2.37
CA LEU A 98 10.51 6.26 -2.61
C LEU A 98 10.14 5.83 -4.05
N PRO A 99 9.23 6.50 -4.78
CA PRO A 99 9.03 6.21 -6.20
C PRO A 99 10.31 6.40 -7.03
N ILE A 100 11.08 7.45 -6.75
CA ILE A 100 12.36 7.72 -7.41
C ILE A 100 13.39 6.65 -7.02
N ALA A 101 13.50 6.35 -5.72
CA ALA A 101 14.36 5.28 -5.23
C ALA A 101 14.00 3.92 -5.83
N GLY A 102 12.71 3.64 -6.03
CA GLY A 102 12.22 2.42 -6.66
C GLY A 102 12.66 2.29 -8.12
N ILE A 103 12.69 3.40 -8.87
CA ILE A 103 13.21 3.41 -10.24
C ILE A 103 14.70 3.12 -10.25
N LEU A 104 15.48 3.83 -9.42
CA LEU A 104 16.92 3.64 -9.35
C LEU A 104 17.27 2.22 -8.90
N LEU A 105 16.53 1.68 -7.93
CA LEU A 105 16.71 0.30 -7.48
C LEU A 105 16.31 -0.70 -8.56
N ALA A 106 15.23 -0.46 -9.32
CA ALA A 106 14.84 -1.33 -10.42
C ALA A 106 15.93 -1.36 -11.51
N GLN A 107 16.48 -0.20 -11.87
CA GLN A 107 17.58 -0.10 -12.83
C GLN A 107 18.83 -0.81 -12.33
N PHE A 108 19.26 -0.54 -11.09
CA PHE A 108 20.39 -1.22 -10.49
C PHE A 108 20.21 -2.74 -10.43
N LEU A 109 19.04 -3.21 -10.01
CA LEU A 109 18.74 -4.63 -9.97
C LEU A 109 18.80 -5.26 -11.36
N ARG A 110 18.24 -4.60 -12.38
CA ARG A 110 18.23 -5.09 -13.76
C ARG A 110 19.65 -5.13 -14.35
N ASP A 111 20.42 -4.07 -14.14
CA ASP A 111 21.67 -3.87 -14.86
C ASP A 111 22.84 -4.62 -14.17
N GLU A 112 22.81 -4.74 -12.83
CA GLU A 112 23.97 -5.24 -12.05
C GLU A 112 23.71 -6.55 -11.28
N VAL A 113 22.47 -6.90 -10.97
CA VAL A 113 22.18 -7.99 -10.00
C VAL A 113 21.43 -9.16 -10.63
N LEU A 114 20.33 -8.88 -11.33
CA LEU A 114 19.34 -9.85 -11.74
C LEU A 114 19.51 -10.19 -13.21
N LEU A 115 20.54 -10.98 -13.51
CA LEU A 115 20.83 -11.43 -14.87
C LEU A 115 19.67 -12.24 -15.46
N ARG A 116 19.39 -12.02 -16.75
CA ARG A 116 18.46 -12.84 -17.55
C ARG A 116 19.27 -13.62 -18.61
N PRO A 117 19.58 -14.89 -18.37
CA PRO A 117 20.15 -15.75 -19.40
C PRO A 117 19.12 -16.03 -20.48
N ASP A 118 19.54 -16.27 -21.72
CA ASP A 118 18.64 -16.63 -22.81
C ASP A 118 18.49 -18.16 -22.90
N PHE A 119 17.42 -18.71 -22.31
CA PHE A 119 17.17 -20.15 -22.35
C PHE A 119 16.36 -20.60 -23.59
N VAL A 120 15.72 -19.67 -24.28
CA VAL A 120 14.75 -19.99 -25.34
C VAL A 120 15.23 -19.51 -26.71
N GLY A 121 16.33 -18.75 -26.79
CA GLY A 121 16.90 -18.25 -28.04
C GLY A 121 16.01 -17.23 -28.75
N LEU A 122 15.06 -16.64 -28.01
CA LEU A 122 14.06 -15.70 -28.52
C LEU A 122 14.48 -14.24 -28.23
N GLY A 123 15.79 -14.00 -28.05
CA GLY A 123 16.48 -12.82 -27.51
C GLY A 123 16.22 -11.43 -28.12
N TRP A 124 14.98 -11.12 -28.52
CA TRP A 124 14.55 -9.83 -29.06
C TRP A 124 14.57 -8.68 -28.03
N LEU A 125 14.54 -9.00 -26.74
CA LEU A 125 14.66 -8.03 -25.64
C LEU A 125 15.78 -8.48 -24.72
N SER A 126 16.75 -7.58 -24.50
CA SER A 126 17.78 -7.69 -23.48
C SER A 126 17.17 -7.82 -22.07
N ASN A 127 18.01 -7.85 -21.04
CA ASN A 127 17.50 -7.93 -19.67
C ASN A 127 16.65 -6.69 -19.33
N THR A 128 15.35 -6.90 -19.14
CA THR A 128 14.36 -5.85 -18.84
C THR A 128 13.72 -5.99 -17.46
N PHE A 129 14.09 -7.03 -16.70
CA PHE A 129 13.54 -7.30 -15.37
C PHE A 129 14.43 -6.68 -14.27
N PRO A 130 13.87 -5.92 -13.32
CA PRO A 130 12.53 -5.32 -13.31
C PRO A 130 12.44 -4.04 -14.18
N SER A 131 11.23 -3.61 -14.53
CA SER A 131 10.99 -2.41 -15.36
C SER A 131 11.04 -1.11 -14.54
N GLY A 132 11.86 -0.14 -14.97
CA GLY A 132 11.90 1.20 -14.38
C GLY A 132 10.60 2.00 -14.57
N HIS A 133 9.98 1.95 -15.76
CA HIS A 133 8.71 2.63 -16.04
C HIS A 133 7.56 2.08 -15.20
N ALA A 134 7.50 0.74 -15.06
CA ALA A 134 6.51 0.12 -14.18
C ALA A 134 6.79 0.44 -12.69
N ALA A 135 8.06 0.56 -12.30
CA ALA A 135 8.43 0.94 -10.93
C ALA A 135 8.01 2.39 -10.62
N ALA A 136 8.15 3.31 -11.58
CA ALA A 136 7.65 4.68 -11.48
C ALA A 136 6.13 4.70 -11.25
N ALA A 137 5.40 4.03 -12.13
CA ALA A 137 3.94 3.94 -12.07
C ALA A 137 3.45 3.34 -10.74
N ALA A 138 3.99 2.17 -10.38
CA ALA A 138 3.63 1.49 -9.14
C ALA A 138 4.02 2.30 -7.90
N GLY A 139 5.17 2.98 -7.92
CA GLY A 139 5.62 3.87 -6.85
C GLY A 139 4.66 5.03 -6.62
N CYS A 140 4.20 5.69 -7.69
CA CYS A 140 3.21 6.77 -7.61
C CYS A 140 1.89 6.27 -7.02
N VAL A 141 1.35 5.15 -7.51
CA VAL A 141 0.10 4.56 -6.98
C VAL A 141 0.25 4.18 -5.52
N ALA A 142 1.32 3.45 -5.17
CA ALA A 142 1.59 3.05 -3.80
C ALA A 142 1.74 4.27 -2.87
N GLY A 143 2.42 5.32 -3.34
CA GLY A 143 2.62 6.57 -2.61
C GLY A 143 1.31 7.30 -2.34
N ILE A 144 0.44 7.41 -3.36
CA ILE A 144 -0.90 8.01 -3.25
C ILE A 144 -1.76 7.24 -2.26
N VAL A 145 -1.83 5.91 -2.39
CA VAL A 145 -2.61 5.04 -1.49
C VAL A 145 -2.08 5.14 -0.06
N ARG A 146 -0.76 5.17 0.11
CA ARG A 146 -0.14 5.30 1.43
C ARG A 146 -0.34 6.69 2.03
N ALA A 147 -0.36 7.76 1.22
CA ALA A 147 -0.65 9.12 1.67
C ALA A 147 -2.11 9.30 2.11
N ALA A 148 -3.03 8.57 1.49
CA ALA A 148 -4.47 8.74 1.63
C ALA A 148 -5.02 8.54 3.06
N PRO A 149 -6.10 9.24 3.42
CA PRO A 149 -6.93 8.88 4.57
C PRO A 149 -7.48 7.45 4.41
N ARG A 150 -7.64 6.72 5.53
CA ARG A 150 -8.07 5.32 5.52
C ARG A 150 -9.38 5.05 4.78
N ARG A 151 -10.30 6.02 4.78
CA ARG A 151 -11.61 5.90 4.13
C ARG A 151 -11.52 5.93 2.61
N VAL A 152 -10.52 6.65 2.07
CA VAL A 152 -10.36 6.91 0.63
C VAL A 152 -9.31 5.98 0.02
N ALA A 153 -8.38 5.46 0.83
CA ALA A 153 -7.32 4.55 0.39
C ALA A 153 -7.82 3.32 -0.41
N PRO A 154 -8.92 2.63 -0.05
CA PRO A 154 -9.46 1.52 -0.85
C PRO A 154 -9.87 1.95 -2.26
N VAL A 155 -10.53 3.10 -2.39
CA VAL A 155 -10.98 3.63 -3.68
C VAL A 155 -9.78 3.98 -4.56
N LEU A 156 -8.77 4.66 -3.99
CA LEU A 156 -7.55 5.00 -4.71
C LEU A 156 -6.73 3.76 -5.09
N ALA A 157 -6.76 2.70 -4.27
CA ALA A 157 -6.15 1.43 -4.61
C ALA A 157 -6.83 0.78 -5.82
N ILE A 158 -8.17 0.73 -5.85
CA ILE A 158 -8.93 0.18 -6.98
C ILE A 158 -8.63 0.96 -8.28
N LEU A 159 -8.68 2.30 -8.23
CA LEU A 159 -8.37 3.14 -9.38
C LEU A 159 -6.91 2.98 -9.84
N GLY A 160 -5.98 2.94 -8.88
CA GLY A 160 -4.56 2.75 -9.16
C GLY A 160 -4.25 1.40 -9.79
N VAL A 161 -4.93 0.32 -9.37
CA VAL A 161 -4.79 -1.02 -9.95
C VAL A 161 -5.33 -1.07 -11.37
N GLY A 162 -6.47 -0.43 -11.64
CA GLY A 162 -6.99 -0.26 -12.99
C GLY A 162 -5.97 0.46 -13.87
N TRP A 163 -5.42 1.57 -13.39
CA TRP A 163 -4.40 2.33 -14.13
C TRP A 163 -3.11 1.53 -14.36
N LEU A 164 -2.59 0.80 -13.36
CA LEU A 164 -1.40 -0.06 -13.50
C LEU A 164 -1.61 -1.18 -14.53
N THR A 165 -2.83 -1.70 -14.62
CA THR A 165 -3.21 -2.72 -15.61
C THR A 165 -3.12 -2.17 -17.02
N LEU A 166 -3.68 -0.97 -17.23
CA LEU A 166 -3.67 -0.29 -18.54
C LEU A 166 -2.25 0.15 -18.94
N VAL A 167 -1.49 0.74 -18.01
CA VAL A 167 -0.06 1.03 -18.19
C VAL A 167 0.70 -0.23 -18.56
N GLY A 168 0.37 -1.34 -17.88
CA GLY A 168 1.04 -2.60 -18.13
C GLY A 168 0.76 -3.17 -19.52
N GLN A 169 -0.50 -3.10 -19.96
CA GLN A 169 -0.86 -3.41 -21.34
C GLN A 169 -0.04 -2.57 -22.32
N ASP A 170 0.00 -1.25 -22.14
CA ASP A 170 0.66 -0.38 -23.09
C ASP A 170 2.17 -0.66 -23.21
N LEU A 171 2.85 -0.90 -22.09
CA LEU A 171 4.27 -1.29 -22.08
C LEU A 171 4.53 -2.61 -22.84
N MET A 172 3.58 -3.54 -22.82
CA MET A 172 3.65 -4.78 -23.59
C MET A 172 3.31 -4.57 -25.06
N VAL A 173 2.31 -3.75 -25.38
CA VAL A 173 1.88 -3.45 -26.76
C VAL A 173 3.00 -2.78 -27.56
N TRP A 174 3.67 -1.79 -26.97
CA TRP A 174 4.84 -1.16 -27.57
C TRP A 174 6.07 -2.06 -27.62
N GLY A 175 6.02 -3.20 -26.93
CA GLY A 175 7.07 -4.20 -26.97
C GLY A 175 8.23 -3.92 -26.03
N TRP A 176 8.06 -3.13 -24.97
CA TRP A 176 9.15 -2.68 -24.09
C TRP A 176 9.41 -3.65 -22.94
N HIS A 177 8.37 -4.31 -22.45
CA HIS A 177 8.47 -5.16 -21.26
C HIS A 177 7.60 -6.41 -21.36
N ARG A 178 8.04 -7.49 -20.73
CA ARG A 178 7.28 -8.75 -20.56
C ARG A 178 6.47 -8.71 -19.26
N PRO A 179 5.37 -9.46 -19.12
CA PRO A 179 4.53 -9.46 -17.91
C PRO A 179 5.32 -9.57 -16.60
N SER A 180 6.33 -10.44 -16.54
CA SER A 180 7.17 -10.61 -15.35
C SER A 180 7.88 -9.32 -14.93
N ASP A 181 8.39 -8.52 -15.88
CA ASP A 181 9.09 -7.26 -15.62
C ASP A 181 8.19 -6.25 -14.89
N LEU A 182 6.89 -6.24 -15.23
CA LEU A 182 5.88 -5.37 -14.63
C LEU A 182 5.49 -5.85 -13.23
N ILE A 183 5.23 -7.15 -13.11
CA ILE A 183 4.90 -7.80 -11.84
C ILE A 183 6.02 -7.56 -10.82
N GLY A 184 7.27 -7.77 -11.23
CA GLY A 184 8.44 -7.54 -10.38
C GLY A 184 8.52 -6.10 -9.87
N SER A 185 8.32 -5.13 -10.74
CA SER A 185 8.34 -3.71 -10.37
C SER A 185 7.19 -3.28 -9.45
N ILE A 186 5.98 -3.82 -9.66
CA ILE A 186 4.84 -3.56 -8.79
C ILE A 186 5.11 -4.07 -7.37
N LEU A 187 5.65 -5.29 -7.25
CA LEU A 187 6.03 -5.88 -5.97
C LEU A 187 7.14 -5.07 -5.30
N LEU A 188 8.18 -4.68 -6.05
CA LEU A 188 9.29 -3.86 -5.56
C LEU A 188 8.82 -2.51 -5.00
N ALA A 189 8.08 -1.75 -5.81
CA ALA A 189 7.63 -0.41 -5.44
C ALA A 189 6.69 -0.44 -4.23
N THR A 190 5.81 -1.44 -4.17
CA THR A 190 4.89 -1.63 -3.03
C THR A 190 5.64 -2.05 -1.77
N ALA A 191 6.66 -2.91 -1.89
CA ALA A 191 7.50 -3.32 -0.76
C ALA A 191 8.23 -2.12 -0.14
N LEU A 192 8.82 -1.26 -0.98
CA LEU A 192 9.46 -0.02 -0.54
C LEU A 192 8.48 0.88 0.22
N MET A 193 7.23 0.98 -0.24
CA MET A 193 6.23 1.83 0.37
C MET A 193 5.80 1.37 1.78
N HIS A 194 5.97 0.08 2.09
CA HIS A 194 5.77 -0.45 3.45
C HIS A 194 6.88 -0.03 4.43
N LEU A 195 8.04 0.41 3.92
CA LEU A 195 9.14 0.92 4.75
C LEU A 195 8.85 2.33 5.31
N VAL A 196 7.83 3.02 4.79
CA VAL A 196 7.43 4.35 5.29
C VAL A 196 6.88 4.22 6.72
N PRO A 197 7.53 4.85 7.72
CA PRO A 197 7.09 4.76 9.10
C PRO A 197 5.69 5.37 9.29
N PRO A 198 4.85 4.79 10.16
CA PRO A 198 3.57 5.39 10.50
C PRO A 198 3.77 6.72 11.24
N THR A 199 3.06 7.77 10.82
CA THR A 199 3.22 9.15 11.29
C THR A 199 2.83 9.39 12.75
N ARG A 200 2.00 8.54 13.38
CA ARG A 200 1.73 8.59 14.82
C ARG A 200 1.43 7.21 15.40
N ARG A 201 2.19 6.84 16.44
CA ARG A 201 1.92 5.70 17.32
C ARG A 201 0.80 6.09 18.28
N HIS A 202 -0.41 5.56 18.08
CA HIS A 202 -1.39 5.52 19.18
C HIS A 202 -1.50 4.08 19.67
N THR A 203 -0.99 3.88 20.88
CA THR A 203 -0.77 2.62 21.56
C THR A 203 -2.05 2.06 22.18
N TYR A 204 -3.12 1.84 21.41
CA TYR A 204 -4.32 1.19 21.95
C TYR A 204 -4.95 0.22 20.92
N ASP A 205 -5.08 -1.05 21.32
CA ASP A 205 -5.64 -2.23 20.63
C ASP A 205 -5.00 -2.67 19.30
N LEU A 206 -3.94 -3.49 19.35
CA LEU A 206 -3.40 -4.16 18.16
C LEU A 206 -4.32 -5.31 17.65
N GLY A 207 -4.96 -6.08 18.54
CA GLY A 207 -5.63 -7.34 18.17
C GLY A 207 -6.84 -7.17 17.24
N PHE A 208 -7.81 -6.32 17.62
CA PHE A 208 -9.01 -6.07 16.81
C PHE A 208 -8.76 -5.19 15.57
N ARG A 209 -7.67 -4.40 15.59
CA ARG A 209 -7.31 -3.49 14.49
C ARG A 209 -6.65 -4.20 13.32
N THR A 210 -5.86 -5.23 13.56
CA THR A 210 -5.23 -6.02 12.48
C THR A 210 -6.28 -6.79 11.68
N MET A 211 -7.27 -7.42 12.33
CA MET A 211 -8.30 -8.17 11.60
C MET A 211 -9.22 -7.27 10.76
N SER A 212 -9.55 -6.06 11.23
CA SER A 212 -10.35 -5.11 10.44
C SER A 212 -9.56 -4.53 9.25
N GLY A 213 -8.26 -4.27 9.42
CA GLY A 213 -7.37 -3.87 8.33
C GLY A 213 -7.22 -4.97 7.27
N VAL A 214 -6.90 -6.20 7.68
CA VAL A 214 -6.77 -7.34 6.75
C VAL A 214 -8.07 -7.59 5.99
N ARG A 215 -9.24 -7.55 6.66
CA ARG A 215 -10.54 -7.66 5.97
C ARG A 215 -10.73 -6.56 4.94
N ALA A 216 -10.43 -5.30 5.28
CA ALA A 216 -10.50 -4.20 4.32
C ALA A 216 -9.54 -4.41 3.13
N GLY A 217 -8.33 -4.91 3.38
CA GLY A 217 -7.38 -5.29 2.34
C GLY A 217 -7.93 -6.38 1.42
N VAL A 218 -8.48 -7.47 1.97
CA VAL A 218 -9.08 -8.56 1.18
C VAL A 218 -10.22 -8.07 0.31
N TRP A 219 -11.15 -7.27 0.86
CA TRP A 219 -12.23 -6.67 0.06
C TRP A 219 -11.71 -5.71 -1.00
N THR A 220 -10.68 -4.94 -0.68
CA THR A 220 -10.03 -4.03 -1.66
C THR A 220 -9.37 -4.83 -2.78
N ALA A 221 -8.67 -5.92 -2.47
CA ALA A 221 -8.05 -6.78 -3.46
C ALA A 221 -9.10 -7.42 -4.39
N ALA A 222 -10.18 -7.97 -3.81
CA ALA A 222 -11.29 -8.55 -4.57
C ALA A 222 -11.95 -7.51 -5.49
N ALA A 223 -12.25 -6.32 -4.97
CA ALA A 223 -12.82 -5.24 -5.76
C ALA A 223 -11.85 -4.73 -6.84
N ALA A 224 -10.57 -4.53 -6.50
CA ALA A 224 -9.55 -4.06 -7.43
C ALA A 224 -9.24 -5.06 -8.54
N ALA A 225 -9.41 -6.36 -8.30
CA ALA A 225 -9.23 -7.41 -9.30
C ALA A 225 -10.35 -7.45 -10.36
N THR A 226 -11.53 -6.89 -10.06
CA THR A 226 -12.66 -6.88 -11.02
C THR A 226 -12.33 -6.13 -12.30
N GLY A 227 -11.72 -4.94 -12.19
CA GLY A 227 -11.32 -4.12 -13.34
C GLY A 227 -10.38 -4.85 -14.31
N PRO A 228 -9.24 -5.38 -13.84
CA PRO A 228 -8.33 -6.18 -14.66
C PRO A 228 -8.97 -7.42 -15.27
N VAL A 229 -9.85 -8.12 -14.55
CA VAL A 229 -10.58 -9.29 -15.08
C VAL A 229 -11.50 -8.86 -16.22
N VAL A 230 -12.37 -7.88 -15.97
CA VAL A 230 -13.32 -7.37 -16.97
C VAL A 230 -12.57 -6.83 -18.18
N TRP A 231 -11.49 -6.09 -17.98
CA TRP A 231 -10.66 -5.55 -19.04
C TRP A 231 -10.02 -6.65 -19.89
N SER A 232 -9.32 -7.59 -19.26
CA SER A 232 -8.58 -8.65 -19.97
C SER A 232 -9.52 -9.59 -20.71
N VAL A 233 -10.68 -9.92 -20.13
CA VAL A 233 -11.69 -10.77 -20.78
C VAL A 233 -12.42 -10.01 -21.88
N GLY A 234 -12.82 -8.77 -21.63
CA GLY A 234 -13.58 -7.96 -22.58
C GLY A 234 -12.79 -7.57 -23.83
N THR A 235 -11.47 -7.43 -23.71
CA THR A 235 -10.58 -7.07 -24.83
C THR A 235 -9.85 -8.28 -25.44
N GLY A 236 -9.92 -9.46 -24.80
CA GLY A 236 -9.16 -10.64 -25.20
C GLY A 236 -7.67 -10.61 -24.80
N HIS A 237 -7.21 -9.55 -24.14
CA HIS A 237 -5.82 -9.31 -23.74
C HIS A 237 -5.43 -10.06 -22.46
N LEU A 238 -5.56 -11.39 -22.45
CA LEU A 238 -5.36 -12.22 -21.25
C LEU A 238 -3.94 -12.15 -20.65
N ALA A 239 -2.94 -11.76 -21.44
CA ALA A 239 -1.57 -11.55 -20.97
C ALA A 239 -1.44 -10.43 -19.91
N VAL A 240 -2.41 -9.51 -19.85
CA VAL A 240 -2.42 -8.40 -18.88
C VAL A 240 -2.99 -8.84 -17.53
N LEU A 241 -3.80 -9.89 -17.50
CA LEU A 241 -4.52 -10.33 -16.30
C LEU A 241 -3.59 -10.61 -15.10
N PRO A 242 -2.47 -11.35 -15.23
CA PRO A 242 -1.58 -11.60 -14.09
C PRO A 242 -0.99 -10.31 -13.51
N VAL A 243 -0.71 -9.31 -14.34
CA VAL A 243 -0.19 -8.01 -13.90
C VAL A 243 -1.21 -7.31 -13.01
N GLY A 244 -2.47 -7.24 -13.47
CA GLY A 244 -3.55 -6.60 -12.71
C GLY A 244 -3.93 -7.33 -11.44
N LEU A 245 -3.93 -8.67 -11.43
CA LEU A 245 -4.21 -9.46 -10.22
C LEU A 245 -3.12 -9.29 -9.16
N ILE A 246 -1.84 -9.29 -9.56
CA ILE A 246 -0.75 -9.03 -8.61
C ILE A 246 -0.80 -7.57 -8.13
N ALA A 247 -1.09 -6.61 -9.00
CA ALA A 247 -1.30 -5.23 -8.60
C ALA A 247 -2.44 -5.11 -7.57
N ALA A 248 -3.55 -5.81 -7.76
CA ALA A 248 -4.68 -5.83 -6.83
C ALA A 248 -4.24 -6.27 -5.43
N VAL A 249 -3.50 -7.38 -5.33
CA VAL A 249 -3.03 -7.91 -4.04
C VAL A 249 -1.96 -7.01 -3.42
N ALA A 250 -0.97 -6.59 -4.21
CA ALA A 250 0.13 -5.76 -3.74
C ALA A 250 -0.39 -4.40 -3.22
N VAL A 251 -1.16 -3.66 -4.02
CA VAL A 251 -1.66 -2.34 -3.60
C VAL A 251 -2.66 -2.47 -2.43
N ALA A 252 -3.48 -3.52 -2.40
CA ALA A 252 -4.39 -3.76 -1.27
C ALA A 252 -3.67 -4.06 0.05
N SER A 253 -2.43 -4.57 0.02
CA SER A 253 -1.64 -4.75 1.24
C SER A 253 -1.34 -3.42 1.97
N LEU A 254 -1.23 -2.30 1.24
CA LEU A 254 -1.09 -0.96 1.82
C LEU A 254 -2.35 -0.51 2.58
N VAL A 255 -3.52 -0.96 2.11
CA VAL A 255 -4.81 -0.75 2.78
C VAL A 255 -4.90 -1.65 4.02
N ALA A 256 -4.44 -2.90 3.91
CA ALA A 256 -4.40 -3.85 5.02
C ALA A 256 -3.49 -3.42 6.16
N ASP A 257 -2.32 -2.88 5.84
CA ASP A 257 -1.37 -2.32 6.81
C ASP A 257 -1.93 -1.08 7.53
N GLY A 258 -2.96 -0.45 6.96
CA GLY A 258 -3.71 0.61 7.61
C GLY A 258 -2.81 1.76 8.04
N GLY A 259 -2.40 2.63 7.12
CA GLY A 259 -1.64 3.84 7.45
C GLY A 259 -2.28 4.64 8.60
N ALA A 260 -1.48 5.13 9.55
CA ALA A 260 -1.90 5.62 10.88
C ALA A 260 -3.22 6.43 10.87
N THR A 261 -4.08 6.14 11.84
CA THR A 261 -5.43 6.68 12.01
C THR A 261 -5.54 8.18 11.78
N GLU A 262 -6.55 8.57 11.00
CA GLU A 262 -7.20 9.87 11.03
C GLU A 262 -7.47 10.26 12.50
N ARG A 263 -7.20 11.52 12.86
CA ARG A 263 -7.60 12.05 14.17
C ARG A 263 -9.11 11.87 14.28
N ARG A 264 -9.58 10.86 15.02
CA ARG A 264 -10.85 11.02 15.72
C ARG A 264 -10.58 12.22 16.64
N ARG A 265 -11.10 13.40 16.29
CA ARG A 265 -11.47 14.36 17.34
C ARG A 265 -12.42 13.53 18.20
N VAL A 266 -11.89 12.96 19.28
CA VAL A 266 -12.70 12.73 20.46
C VAL A 266 -13.29 14.11 20.67
N GLY A 267 -14.58 14.28 20.36
CA GLY A 267 -15.27 15.50 20.73
C GLY A 267 -14.89 15.70 22.16
N ARG A 268 -14.23 16.83 22.48
CA ARG A 268 -14.21 17.27 23.87
C ARG A 268 -15.69 17.26 24.21
N VAL A 269 -16.12 16.27 24.98
CA VAL A 269 -17.36 16.39 25.74
C VAL A 269 -17.16 17.73 26.42
N ALA A 270 -17.95 18.72 26.01
CA ALA A 270 -17.95 19.99 26.67
C ALA A 270 -18.25 19.64 28.13
N VAL A 271 -17.21 19.67 28.97
CA VAL A 271 -17.39 19.66 30.40
C VAL A 271 -18.10 20.98 30.63
N GLY A 272 -19.42 20.90 30.81
CA GLY A 272 -20.24 22.06 31.11
C GLY A 272 -19.70 22.76 32.36
N PRO A 273 -19.96 24.06 32.55
CA PRO A 273 -19.50 24.81 33.72
C PRO A 273 -20.01 24.27 35.06
N ASP A 274 -20.98 23.34 35.07
CA ASP A 274 -21.58 22.83 36.29
C ASP A 274 -20.79 21.67 36.88
N HIS A 275 -19.66 22.01 37.50
CA HIS A 275 -19.23 21.27 38.68
C HIS A 275 -20.21 21.56 39.83
N GLN A 276 -21.37 20.88 39.83
CA GLN A 276 -22.12 20.71 41.07
C GLN A 276 -21.26 19.90 42.03
N ARG A 277 -20.61 20.66 42.91
CA ARG A 277 -20.03 20.24 44.17
C ARG A 277 -21.08 19.40 44.89
N ILE A 278 -20.89 18.08 44.92
CA ILE A 278 -21.63 17.21 45.85
C ILE A 278 -21.12 17.59 47.24
N GLU A 279 -21.77 18.55 47.88
CA GLU A 279 -21.62 18.75 49.32
C GLU A 279 -22.29 17.56 50.02
N PRO A 280 -21.57 16.80 50.87
CA PRO A 280 -22.23 15.85 51.74
C PRO A 280 -23.14 16.64 52.67
N SER A 281 -24.44 16.30 52.62
CA SER A 281 -25.48 16.91 53.44
C SER A 281 -25.06 16.92 54.92
N ARG A 282 -25.07 18.11 55.52
CA ARG A 282 -24.70 18.36 56.93
C ARG A 282 -25.71 17.79 57.96
N HIS A 283 -26.49 16.76 57.60
CA HIS A 283 -27.50 16.18 58.48
C HIS A 283 -27.19 14.77 59.00
N THR A 284 -26.04 14.18 58.67
CA THR A 284 -25.65 12.83 59.17
C THR A 284 -24.34 12.80 59.94
N ARG A 285 -23.84 13.96 60.40
CA ARG A 285 -22.58 14.05 61.19
C ARG A 285 -22.77 14.39 62.67
N ALA A 286 -24.01 14.57 63.14
CA ALA A 286 -24.31 14.90 64.54
C ALA A 286 -24.63 13.66 65.41
N GLU A 287 -25.01 12.53 64.82
CA GLU A 287 -25.40 11.34 65.61
C GLU A 287 -24.23 10.40 65.96
N GLN A 288 -23.09 10.52 65.27
CA GLN A 288 -21.94 9.64 65.51
C GLN A 288 -21.02 10.06 66.67
N TYR A 289 -21.25 11.22 67.30
CA TYR A 289 -20.42 11.70 68.41
C TYR A 289 -21.02 11.49 69.81
N HIS A 290 -22.31 11.17 69.92
CA HIS A 290 -22.95 10.94 71.22
C HIS A 290 -23.02 9.46 71.65
N HIS A 291 -22.88 8.51 70.74
CA HIS A 291 -22.90 7.08 71.11
C HIS A 291 -21.56 6.50 71.60
N ARG A 292 -20.45 7.25 71.51
CA ARG A 292 -19.12 6.76 71.92
C ARG A 292 -18.68 7.21 73.33
N ARG A 293 -19.55 7.90 74.08
CA ARG A 293 -19.28 8.34 75.47
C ARG A 293 -20.18 7.68 76.54
N ALA A 294 -21.07 6.77 76.15
CA ALA A 294 -22.02 6.12 77.08
C ALA A 294 -21.85 4.59 77.25
N ALA A 295 -20.86 3.97 76.62
CA ALA A 295 -20.49 2.58 76.81
C ALA A 295 -18.98 2.49 76.54
N THR A 296 -18.05 2.38 77.47
CA THR A 296 -17.96 1.78 78.81
C THR A 296 -16.71 2.44 79.44
N GLY A 297 -16.66 3.02 80.63
CA GLY A 297 -17.23 2.55 81.88
C GLY A 297 -16.43 1.34 82.38
N LEU A 298 -15.30 1.57 83.06
CA LEU A 298 -14.81 0.85 84.26
C LEU A 298 -13.33 1.20 84.56
N ASN A 299 -13.16 1.76 85.77
CA ASN A 299 -11.99 1.84 86.68
C ASN A 299 -10.60 2.19 86.14
#